data_AF-A0A921T033-F1
#
_entry.id   AF-A0A921T033-F1
#
_cell.length_a   1.000
_cell.length_b   1.000
_cell.length_c   1.000
_cell.angle_alpha   90.00
_cell.angle_beta   90.00
_cell.angle_gamma   90.00
#
_symmetry.space_group_name_H-M   'P 1'
#
loop_
_entity.id
_entity.type
_entity.pdbx_description
1 polymer ?
#
loop_
_entity_poly.entity_id
_entity_poly.type
_entity_poly.pdbx_seq_one_letter_code
_entity_poly.pdbx_strand_id
1 'polypeptide(L)'
;MLLSIILFSSLAFSFILKGSYENIFIVLATMSFYKQVIVNKNYKSLIYGVLISFIGVNLVISFIFKDYIVIKEVQPVKEKEETLVLLVSEGENKNYNIKERSTQIYYEEGYKGMITGISNLYNYKSYYSKLGFSEFKHKAEEIAEKLRHSLGNGYRVVNSYMYSKPYFEYSVESIIEQGYKKIIICPLFMTEGTDYEVFMNRYEQLNLTSMNIADVEVLEPFYNANNLAQLYKDEILKNIRKSEEDSGVLLIGLHNKNNLEQDILFREKIKEYIEASENDIDIQIKLPLLENNKKDIIKSGEELLEYGIKTLYVVAPTSTIDTMYTRHLVNSILEELDMGDTKFYYIDPPDKINTLVDTLYTKIILMQI
;
A
#
# COMPACT_ATOMS: atom_id res chain seq x y z
N MET A 1 12.14 -11.93 -37.35
CA MET A 1 12.28 -12.43 -35.97
C MET A 1 12.89 -11.37 -35.07
N LEU A 2 14.17 -10.98 -35.25
CA LEU A 2 14.80 -9.94 -34.43
C LEU A 2 14.01 -8.62 -34.41
N LEU A 3 13.59 -8.11 -35.58
CA LEU A 3 12.78 -6.89 -35.68
C LEU A 3 11.42 -7.02 -34.97
N SER A 4 10.81 -8.19 -34.98
CA SER A 4 9.57 -8.46 -34.24
C SER A 4 9.81 -8.44 -32.73
N ILE A 5 10.94 -9.00 -32.26
CA ILE A 5 11.31 -8.94 -30.85
C ILE A 5 11.55 -7.48 -30.44
N ILE A 6 12.32 -6.72 -31.22
CA ILE A 6 12.56 -5.29 -30.95
C ILE A 6 11.24 -4.51 -30.90
N LEU A 7 10.31 -4.76 -31.83
CA LEU A 7 9.00 -4.12 -31.85
C LEU A 7 8.23 -4.37 -30.53
N PHE A 8 8.03 -5.63 -30.15
CA PHE A 8 7.19 -5.95 -28.99
C PHE A 8 7.89 -5.65 -27.67
N SER A 9 9.21 -5.79 -27.56
CA SER A 9 9.96 -5.30 -26.41
C SER A 9 9.84 -3.78 -26.27
N SER A 10 9.93 -3.03 -27.38
CA SER A 10 9.80 -1.57 -27.34
C SER A 10 8.39 -1.14 -26.93
N LEU A 11 7.35 -1.81 -27.43
CA LEU A 11 5.97 -1.58 -26.98
C LEU A 11 5.82 -1.84 -25.48
N ALA A 12 6.28 -2.99 -24.99
CA ALA A 12 6.21 -3.32 -23.57
C ALA A 12 6.97 -2.30 -22.69
N PHE A 13 8.17 -1.89 -23.10
CA PHE A 13 8.93 -0.86 -22.38
C PHE A 13 8.24 0.51 -22.42
N SER A 14 7.57 0.88 -23.52
CA SER A 14 6.80 2.13 -23.57
C SER A 14 5.63 2.15 -22.59
N PHE A 15 5.01 0.99 -22.33
CA PHE A 15 3.92 0.90 -21.36
C PHE A 15 4.38 1.08 -19.92
N ILE A 16 5.57 0.58 -19.55
CA ILE A 16 6.03 0.60 -18.16
C ILE A 16 6.95 1.78 -17.82
N LEU A 17 7.70 2.33 -18.79
CA LEU A 17 8.59 3.47 -18.56
C LEU A 17 7.82 4.79 -18.61
N LYS A 18 8.40 5.85 -18.04
CA LYS A 18 7.80 7.21 -18.02
C LYS A 18 8.75 8.25 -18.60
N GLY A 19 8.20 9.31 -19.18
CA GLY A 19 8.96 10.49 -19.61
C GLY A 19 9.75 10.26 -20.90
N SER A 20 10.99 10.74 -20.98
CA SER A 20 11.79 10.66 -22.21
C SER A 20 12.04 9.22 -22.67
N TYR A 21 12.18 8.27 -21.74
CA TYR A 21 12.38 6.86 -22.07
C TYR A 21 11.16 6.25 -22.76
N GLU A 22 9.96 6.55 -22.29
CA GLU A 22 8.71 6.13 -22.94
C GLU A 22 8.67 6.60 -24.39
N ASN A 23 8.95 7.88 -24.64
CA ASN A 23 8.97 8.46 -25.99
C ASN A 23 9.99 7.78 -26.91
N ILE A 24 11.19 7.48 -26.40
CA ILE A 24 12.22 6.75 -27.17
C ILE A 24 11.69 5.38 -27.60
N PHE A 25 11.07 4.64 -26.69
CA PHE A 25 10.55 3.32 -27.00
C PHE A 25 9.32 3.35 -27.91
N ILE A 26 8.48 4.39 -27.84
CA ILE A 26 7.40 4.62 -28.82
C ILE A 26 7.98 4.80 -30.22
N VAL A 27 8.98 5.68 -30.38
CA VAL A 27 9.62 5.92 -31.69
C VAL A 27 10.26 4.64 -32.24
N LEU A 28 10.97 3.88 -31.40
CA LEU A 28 11.57 2.60 -31.77
C LEU A 28 10.50 1.57 -32.19
N ALA A 29 9.37 1.52 -31.47
CA ALA A 29 8.25 0.66 -31.82
C ALA A 29 7.66 1.05 -33.18
N THR A 30 7.42 2.34 -33.44
CA THR A 30 6.88 2.82 -34.72
C THR A 30 7.81 2.48 -35.89
N MET A 31 9.11 2.73 -35.76
CA MET A 31 10.10 2.39 -36.80
C MET A 31 10.16 0.89 -37.05
N SER A 32 10.18 0.09 -35.99
CA SER A 32 10.23 -1.38 -36.08
C SER A 32 8.95 -1.94 -36.69
N PHE A 33 7.79 -1.35 -36.38
CA PHE A 33 6.50 -1.71 -36.97
C PHE A 33 6.50 -1.47 -38.47
N TYR A 34 6.90 -0.27 -38.91
CA TYR A 34 6.98 0.07 -40.33
C TYR A 34 7.86 -0.92 -41.10
N LYS A 35 9.06 -1.21 -40.57
CA LYS A 35 9.99 -2.14 -41.22
C LYS A 35 9.49 -3.58 -41.22
N GLN A 36 8.91 -4.05 -40.11
CA GLN A 36 8.51 -5.45 -39.96
C GLN A 36 7.20 -5.77 -40.70
N VAL A 37 6.21 -4.87 -40.65
CA VAL A 37 4.85 -5.11 -41.16
C VAL A 37 4.71 -4.63 -42.60
N ILE A 38 5.19 -3.42 -42.93
CA ILE A 38 4.98 -2.80 -44.24
C ILE A 38 6.05 -3.24 -45.24
N VAL A 39 7.33 -3.19 -44.85
CA VAL A 39 8.46 -3.51 -45.75
C VAL A 39 8.68 -5.02 -45.86
N ASN A 40 8.95 -5.70 -44.73
CA ASN A 40 9.33 -7.12 -44.75
C ASN A 40 8.14 -8.08 -44.89
N LYS A 41 6.94 -7.66 -44.47
CA LYS A 41 5.68 -8.46 -44.52
C LYS A 41 5.79 -9.88 -43.93
N ASN A 42 6.65 -10.07 -42.91
CA ASN A 42 6.89 -11.39 -42.31
C ASN A 42 6.05 -11.59 -41.04
N TYR A 43 4.79 -11.95 -41.24
CA TYR A 43 3.78 -12.08 -40.18
C TYR A 43 4.01 -13.27 -39.25
N LYS A 44 4.55 -14.40 -39.75
CA LYS A 44 4.84 -15.58 -38.91
C LYS A 44 5.79 -15.22 -37.76
N SER A 45 6.76 -14.35 -38.03
CA SER A 45 7.72 -13.93 -37.01
C SER A 45 7.17 -12.95 -35.97
N LEU A 46 5.95 -12.42 -36.15
CA LEU A 46 5.32 -11.56 -35.15
C LEU A 46 4.91 -12.37 -33.92
N ILE A 47 4.28 -13.54 -34.10
CA ILE A 47 3.84 -14.40 -32.98
C ILE A 47 5.01 -14.78 -32.09
N TYR A 48 6.10 -15.28 -32.68
CA TYR A 48 7.33 -15.59 -31.93
C TYR A 48 7.94 -14.34 -31.28
N GLY A 49 7.86 -13.20 -31.96
CA GLY A 49 8.31 -11.91 -31.42
C GLY A 49 7.56 -11.52 -30.15
N VAL A 50 6.23 -11.65 -30.12
CA VAL A 50 5.41 -11.36 -28.94
C VAL A 50 5.84 -12.23 -27.77
N LEU A 51 5.89 -13.55 -27.97
CA LEU A 51 6.20 -14.51 -26.91
C LEU A 51 7.61 -14.28 -26.32
N ILE A 52 8.62 -14.15 -27.18
CA ILE A 52 10.00 -13.93 -26.74
C ILE A 52 10.14 -12.58 -26.03
N SER A 53 9.49 -11.53 -26.53
CA SER A 53 9.54 -10.21 -25.91
C SER A 53 8.83 -10.18 -24.56
N PHE A 54 7.69 -10.85 -24.45
CA PHE A 54 6.93 -10.95 -23.21
C PHE A 54 7.77 -11.61 -22.11
N ILE A 55 8.40 -12.75 -22.42
CA ILE A 55 9.30 -13.43 -21.47
C ILE A 55 10.52 -12.55 -21.16
N GLY A 56 11.19 -12.03 -22.19
CA GLY A 56 12.41 -11.24 -22.04
C GLY A 56 12.21 -9.98 -21.20
N VAL A 57 11.12 -9.24 -21.42
CA VAL A 57 10.84 -8.01 -20.68
C VAL A 57 10.48 -8.30 -19.23
N ASN A 58 9.67 -9.32 -18.95
CA ASN A 58 9.39 -9.69 -17.56
C ASN A 58 10.66 -10.15 -16.82
N LEU A 59 11.57 -10.88 -17.47
CA LEU A 59 12.87 -11.21 -16.86
C LEU A 59 13.70 -9.94 -16.58
N VAL A 60 13.71 -8.97 -17.50
CA VAL A 60 14.37 -7.67 -17.27
C VAL A 60 13.75 -6.95 -16.06
N ILE A 61 12.43 -6.99 -15.90
CA ILE A 61 11.76 -6.40 -14.73
C ILE A 61 12.20 -7.09 -13.44
N SER A 62 12.14 -8.42 -13.39
CA SER A 62 12.43 -9.21 -12.18
C SER A 62 13.91 -9.17 -11.76
N PHE A 63 14.83 -9.08 -12.71
CA PHE A 63 16.27 -9.11 -12.42
C PHE A 63 16.94 -7.74 -12.54
N ILE A 64 16.64 -6.93 -13.54
CA ILE A 64 17.41 -5.70 -13.79
C ILE A 64 16.78 -4.48 -13.10
N PHE A 65 15.45 -4.35 -13.13
CA PHE A 65 14.80 -3.15 -12.60
C PHE A 65 14.64 -3.16 -11.09
N LYS A 66 14.49 -4.32 -10.44
CA LYS A 66 14.39 -4.34 -8.98
C LYS A 66 15.67 -3.82 -8.33
N ASP A 67 15.51 -3.18 -7.17
CA ASP A 67 16.65 -2.89 -6.31
C ASP A 67 17.11 -4.17 -5.61
N TYR A 68 18.42 -4.44 -5.66
CA TYR A 68 19.05 -5.56 -4.97
C TYR A 68 19.41 -5.15 -3.55
N ILE A 69 18.59 -5.60 -2.61
CA ILE A 69 18.80 -5.36 -1.20
C ILE A 69 19.68 -6.49 -0.65
N VAL A 70 20.86 -6.14 -0.16
CA VAL A 70 21.85 -7.08 0.37
C VAL A 70 22.27 -6.56 1.73
N ILE A 71 22.19 -7.44 2.73
CA ILE A 71 22.59 -7.11 4.08
C ILE A 71 24.11 -7.21 4.22
N LYS A 72 24.74 -6.20 4.79
CA LYS A 72 26.15 -6.24 5.20
C LYS A 72 26.25 -6.52 6.69
N GLU A 73 27.18 -7.39 7.06
CA GLU A 73 27.61 -7.51 8.44
C GLU A 73 28.32 -6.22 8.85
N VAL A 74 27.78 -5.54 9.85
CA VAL A 74 28.31 -4.29 10.38
C VAL A 74 28.57 -4.43 11.88
N GLN A 75 29.59 -3.73 12.37
CA GLN A 75 29.89 -3.66 13.80
C GLN A 75 29.58 -2.26 14.33
N PRO A 76 29.09 -2.14 15.58
CA PRO A 76 28.74 -0.86 16.16
C PRO A 76 30.00 -0.01 16.39
N VAL A 77 29.93 1.27 16.02
CA VAL A 77 31.03 2.22 16.24
C VAL A 77 31.10 2.66 17.70
N LYS A 78 29.95 2.93 18.34
CA LYS A 78 29.82 3.31 19.75
C LYS A 78 28.40 3.04 20.22
N GLU A 79 28.25 2.51 21.44
CA GLU A 79 26.94 2.25 22.02
C GLU A 79 26.15 3.53 22.31
N LYS A 80 24.85 3.46 22.06
CA LYS A 80 23.87 4.53 22.34
C LYS A 80 22.86 4.06 23.37
N GLU A 81 22.61 4.92 24.35
CA GLU A 81 21.64 4.69 25.42
C GLU A 81 20.20 5.00 25.01
N GLU A 82 20.00 5.84 23.99
CA GLU A 82 18.69 6.17 23.43
C GLU A 82 17.98 4.93 22.86
N THR A 83 16.67 4.82 23.08
CA THR A 83 15.84 3.78 22.47
C THR A 83 15.49 4.19 21.04
N LEU A 84 15.73 3.32 20.07
CA LEU A 84 15.35 3.59 18.69
C LEU A 84 13.97 3.01 18.38
N VAL A 85 13.09 3.84 17.83
CA VAL A 85 11.79 3.45 17.31
C VAL A 85 11.86 3.43 15.79
N LEU A 86 11.73 2.25 15.19
CA LEU A 86 11.78 2.04 13.75
C LEU A 86 10.36 1.87 13.21
N LEU A 87 9.83 2.88 12.54
CA LEU A 87 8.54 2.80 11.86
C LEU A 87 8.73 2.06 10.53
N VAL A 88 8.06 0.92 10.36
CA VAL A 88 8.15 0.10 9.15
C VAL A 88 6.83 0.14 8.40
N SER A 89 6.87 0.55 7.13
CA SER A 89 5.67 0.69 6.28
C SER A 89 5.97 0.25 4.85
N GLU A 90 4.95 0.09 3.99
CA GLU A 90 5.13 -0.31 2.59
C GLU A 90 6.17 0.56 1.87
N GLY A 91 5.98 1.88 1.93
CA GLY A 91 6.84 2.85 1.27
C GLY A 91 6.49 3.06 -0.20
N GLU A 92 6.27 4.33 -0.54
CA GLU A 92 5.94 4.74 -1.88
C GLU A 92 6.60 6.08 -2.21
N ASN A 93 7.21 6.17 -3.39
CA ASN A 93 7.81 7.41 -3.85
C ASN A 93 6.74 8.41 -4.28
N LYS A 94 7.04 9.71 -4.15
CA LYS A 94 6.15 10.79 -4.61
C LYS A 94 5.76 10.62 -6.08
N ASN A 95 6.68 10.15 -6.91
CA ASN A 95 6.46 9.90 -8.33
C ASN A 95 6.66 8.42 -8.68
N TYR A 96 6.01 7.95 -9.74
CA TYR A 96 6.20 6.61 -10.27
C TYR A 96 7.68 6.26 -10.41
N ASN A 97 8.11 5.22 -9.67
CA ASN A 97 9.46 4.70 -9.70
C ASN A 97 9.42 3.20 -10.06
N ILE A 98 9.87 2.90 -11.28
CA ILE A 98 9.86 1.54 -11.81
C ILE A 98 10.67 0.57 -10.95
N LYS A 99 11.78 1.03 -10.35
CA LYS A 99 12.63 0.16 -9.52
C LYS A 99 11.91 -0.28 -8.26
N GLU A 100 11.35 0.68 -7.55
CA GLU A 100 10.60 0.43 -6.31
C GLU A 100 9.38 -0.46 -6.57
N ARG A 101 8.65 -0.23 -7.67
CA ARG A 101 7.51 -1.09 -8.02
C ARG A 101 7.92 -2.48 -8.50
N SER A 102 9.06 -2.60 -9.18
CA SER A 102 9.61 -3.92 -9.54
C SER A 102 10.08 -4.69 -8.30
N THR A 103 10.66 -3.99 -7.32
CA THR A 103 11.00 -4.55 -5.99
C THR A 103 9.74 -5.02 -5.26
N GLN A 104 8.66 -4.22 -5.26
CA GLN A 104 7.38 -4.61 -4.67
C GLN A 104 6.83 -5.90 -5.31
N ILE A 105 6.75 -5.95 -6.65
CA ILE A 105 6.28 -7.13 -7.39
C ILE A 105 7.12 -8.37 -7.05
N TYR A 106 8.43 -8.22 -6.92
CA TYR A 106 9.32 -9.33 -6.55
C TYR A 106 8.98 -9.89 -5.15
N TYR A 107 8.75 -9.03 -4.16
CA TYR A 107 8.50 -9.47 -2.79
C TYR A 107 7.07 -9.97 -2.57
N GLU A 108 6.06 -9.33 -3.18
CA GLU A 108 4.65 -9.72 -3.01
C GLU A 108 4.28 -10.96 -3.85
N GLU A 109 4.75 -11.05 -5.09
CA GLU A 109 4.30 -12.07 -6.04
C GLU A 109 5.34 -13.17 -6.32
N GLY A 110 6.61 -12.96 -5.93
CA GLY A 110 7.69 -13.92 -6.17
C GLY A 110 7.77 -14.33 -7.64
N TYR A 111 7.61 -15.63 -7.91
CA TYR A 111 7.65 -16.19 -9.26
C TYR A 111 6.47 -15.75 -10.15
N LYS A 112 5.30 -15.42 -9.58
CA LYS A 112 4.16 -14.91 -10.37
C LYS A 112 4.50 -13.56 -11.01
N GLY A 113 5.33 -12.77 -10.32
CA GLY A 113 5.87 -11.49 -10.82
C GLY A 113 6.62 -11.60 -12.15
N MET A 114 7.14 -12.78 -12.50
CA MET A 114 7.81 -13.03 -13.79
C MET A 114 6.84 -13.10 -14.98
N ILE A 115 5.53 -13.08 -14.75
CA ILE A 115 4.50 -13.11 -15.79
C ILE A 115 3.67 -11.82 -15.74
N THR A 116 3.38 -11.33 -14.54
CA THR A 116 2.51 -10.16 -14.28
C THR A 116 3.26 -8.83 -14.32
N GLY A 117 4.59 -8.83 -14.31
CA GLY A 117 5.43 -7.64 -14.17
C GLY A 117 5.07 -6.47 -15.10
N ILE A 118 4.88 -6.74 -16.40
CA ILE A 118 4.47 -5.70 -17.37
C ILE A 118 3.11 -5.10 -16.99
N SER A 119 2.12 -5.95 -16.70
CA SER A 119 0.76 -5.53 -16.37
C SER A 119 0.72 -4.71 -15.09
N ASN A 120 1.40 -5.19 -14.04
CA ASN A 120 1.44 -4.52 -12.75
C ASN A 120 2.12 -3.15 -12.85
N LEU A 121 3.27 -3.07 -13.52
CA LEU A 121 3.99 -1.81 -13.71
C LEU A 121 3.19 -0.81 -14.55
N TYR A 122 2.49 -1.28 -15.58
CA TYR A 122 1.59 -0.44 -16.37
C TYR A 122 0.42 0.10 -15.53
N ASN A 123 -0.23 -0.76 -14.75
CA ASN A 123 -1.32 -0.37 -13.86
C ASN A 123 -0.86 0.68 -12.84
N TYR A 124 0.27 0.44 -12.17
CA TYR A 124 0.84 1.42 -11.24
C TYR A 124 1.18 2.73 -11.93
N LYS A 125 1.82 2.71 -13.11
CA LYS A 125 2.10 3.93 -13.88
C LYS A 125 0.80 4.70 -14.19
N SER A 126 -0.27 3.99 -14.56
CA SER A 126 -1.59 4.57 -14.82
C SER A 126 -2.17 5.24 -13.57
N TYR A 127 -2.02 4.63 -12.39
CA TYR A 127 -2.48 5.23 -11.12
C TYR A 127 -1.82 6.59 -10.89
N TYR A 128 -0.49 6.70 -11.04
CA TYR A 128 0.22 7.99 -10.95
C TYR A 128 -0.19 8.97 -12.04
N SER A 129 -0.49 8.48 -13.25
CA SER A 129 -0.96 9.35 -14.33
C SER A 129 -2.33 9.97 -14.04
N LYS A 130 -3.21 9.24 -13.34
CA LYS A 130 -4.56 9.68 -12.98
C LYS A 130 -4.58 10.52 -11.70
N LEU A 131 -3.83 10.10 -10.68
CA LEU A 131 -3.87 10.68 -9.32
C LEU A 131 -2.78 11.72 -9.07
N GLY A 132 -1.78 11.83 -9.95
CA GLY A 132 -0.65 12.75 -9.82
C GLY A 132 0.49 12.18 -8.97
N PHE A 133 0.54 12.57 -7.69
CA PHE A 133 1.67 12.28 -6.81
C PHE A 133 1.25 11.67 -5.46
N SER A 134 2.15 10.86 -4.89
CA SER A 134 1.92 10.19 -3.62
C SER A 134 2.35 11.06 -2.45
N GLU A 135 1.52 11.08 -1.42
CA GLU A 135 1.79 11.73 -0.13
C GLU A 135 2.28 10.74 0.92
N PHE A 136 2.46 9.47 0.57
CA PHE A 136 2.76 8.39 1.52
C PHE A 136 3.93 8.73 2.44
N LYS A 137 5.08 9.10 1.85
CA LYS A 137 6.28 9.45 2.62
C LYS A 137 6.12 10.72 3.46
N HIS A 138 5.30 11.67 3.00
CA HIS A 138 5.00 12.86 3.77
C HIS A 138 4.17 12.51 5.01
N LYS A 139 3.11 11.71 4.85
CA LYS A 139 2.28 11.23 5.96
C LYS A 139 3.10 10.34 6.93
N ALA A 140 3.98 9.48 6.42
CA ALA A 140 4.88 8.68 7.25
C ALA A 140 5.86 9.54 8.07
N GLU A 141 6.40 10.60 7.48
CA GLU A 141 7.26 11.55 8.20
C GLU A 141 6.47 12.35 9.24
N GLU A 142 5.23 12.72 8.94
CA GLU A 142 4.36 13.38 9.90
C GLU A 142 4.09 12.50 11.14
N ILE A 143 3.83 11.20 10.94
CA ILE A 143 3.70 10.23 12.04
C ILE A 143 5.01 10.16 12.84
N ALA A 144 6.15 10.07 12.17
CA ALA A 144 7.45 9.98 12.83
C ALA A 144 7.78 11.21 13.67
N GLU A 145 7.56 12.41 13.15
CA GLU A 145 7.80 13.68 13.86
C GLU A 145 6.87 13.84 15.06
N LYS A 146 5.58 13.58 14.89
CA LYS A 146 4.60 13.66 15.99
C LYS A 146 4.92 12.65 17.09
N LEU A 147 5.24 11.40 16.72
CA LEU A 147 5.62 10.38 17.70
C LEU A 147 6.93 10.73 18.41
N ARG A 148 7.93 11.26 17.70
CA ARG A 148 9.19 11.72 18.27
C ARG A 148 8.97 12.83 19.29
N HIS A 149 8.09 13.77 18.97
CA HIS A 149 7.72 14.85 19.88
C HIS A 149 7.04 14.32 21.15
N SER A 150 6.11 13.37 21.02
CA SER A 150 5.40 12.76 22.16
C SER A 150 6.30 11.91 23.06
N LEU A 151 7.26 11.18 22.48
CA LEU A 151 8.19 10.32 23.24
C LEU A 151 9.34 11.10 23.91
N GLY A 152 9.73 12.25 23.35
CA GLY A 152 10.80 13.09 23.87
C GLY A 152 12.22 12.58 23.59
N ASN A 153 13.21 13.23 24.22
CA ASN A 153 14.63 13.09 23.87
C ASN A 153 15.26 11.72 24.18
N GLY A 154 14.59 10.87 24.96
CA GLY A 154 15.07 9.50 25.22
C GLY A 154 14.93 8.55 24.02
N TYR A 155 14.23 9.00 22.98
CA TYR A 155 13.91 8.18 21.82
C TYR A 155 14.37 8.82 20.52
N ARG A 156 14.77 7.96 19.59
CA ARG A 156 14.96 8.34 18.20
C ARG A 156 13.95 7.60 17.32
N VAL A 157 13.06 8.35 16.69
CA VAL A 157 12.07 7.79 15.74
C VAL A 157 12.56 7.97 14.30
N VAL A 158 12.63 6.87 13.56
CA VAL A 158 13.07 6.85 12.15
C VAL A 158 12.11 6.04 11.28
N ASN A 159 11.94 6.49 10.03
CA ASN A 159 11.15 5.81 9.03
C ASN A 159 11.97 4.80 8.23
N SER A 160 11.34 3.69 7.90
CA SER A 160 11.87 2.61 7.09
C SER A 160 10.77 2.00 6.22
N TYR A 161 11.17 1.51 5.05
CA TYR A 161 10.22 1.11 4.02
C TYR A 161 10.53 -0.28 3.44
N MET A 162 9.46 -1.00 3.09
CA MET A 162 9.55 -2.32 2.47
C MET A 162 9.94 -2.22 0.99
N TYR A 163 9.35 -1.29 0.25
CA TYR A 163 9.43 -1.20 -1.20
C TYR A 163 10.07 0.09 -1.72
N SER A 164 10.42 1.00 -0.81
CA SER A 164 11.06 2.28 -1.13
C SER A 164 12.31 2.54 -0.27
N LYS A 165 13.06 3.59 -0.58
CA LYS A 165 14.24 3.99 0.21
C LYS A 165 13.88 4.94 1.36
N PRO A 166 14.53 4.86 2.54
CA PRO A 166 15.49 3.82 2.92
C PRO A 166 14.80 2.47 3.14
N TYR A 167 15.41 1.40 2.59
CA TYR A 167 14.89 0.05 2.75
C TYR A 167 15.08 -0.44 4.18
N PHE A 168 14.23 -1.35 4.62
CA PHE A 168 14.26 -1.93 5.96
C PHE A 168 15.62 -2.48 6.38
N GLU A 169 16.25 -3.28 5.54
CA GLU A 169 17.56 -3.88 5.79
C GLU A 169 18.64 -2.82 5.94
N TYR A 170 18.68 -1.83 5.06
CA TYR A 170 19.64 -0.74 5.14
C TYR A 170 19.42 0.16 6.36
N SER A 171 18.15 0.30 6.78
CA SER A 171 17.81 1.04 7.99
C SER A 171 18.34 0.29 9.21
N VAL A 172 18.09 -1.02 9.29
CA VAL A 172 18.60 -1.91 10.35
C VAL A 172 20.12 -1.90 10.39
N GLU A 173 20.81 -2.06 9.25
CA GLU A 173 22.27 -1.93 9.17
C GLU A 173 22.76 -0.61 9.76
N SER A 174 22.16 0.51 9.32
CA SER A 174 22.56 1.82 9.80
C SER A 174 22.30 2.00 11.30
N ILE A 175 21.25 1.39 11.84
CA ILE A 175 20.93 1.41 13.27
C ILE A 175 22.00 0.63 14.06
N ILE A 176 22.39 -0.54 13.57
CA ILE A 176 23.44 -1.37 14.19
C ILE A 176 24.79 -0.65 14.14
N GLU A 177 25.17 -0.12 12.98
CA GLU A 177 26.42 0.62 12.80
C GLU A 177 26.50 1.84 13.74
N GLN A 178 25.38 2.54 13.93
CA GLN A 178 25.27 3.64 14.89
C GLN A 178 25.27 3.21 16.37
N GLY A 179 25.17 1.92 16.66
CA GLY A 179 25.30 1.33 17.99
C GLY A 179 24.09 1.41 18.90
N TYR A 180 22.86 1.48 18.35
CA TYR A 180 21.65 1.33 19.17
C TYR A 180 21.51 -0.12 19.65
N LYS A 181 21.18 -0.28 20.94
CA LYS A 181 20.99 -1.60 21.56
C LYS A 181 19.53 -1.96 21.84
N LYS A 182 18.69 -0.94 22.05
CA LYS A 182 17.24 -1.07 22.28
C LYS A 182 16.49 -0.60 21.05
N ILE A 183 15.77 -1.50 20.40
CA ILE A 183 15.04 -1.21 19.16
C ILE A 183 13.59 -1.66 19.32
N ILE A 184 12.67 -0.72 19.14
CA ILE A 184 11.24 -1.01 19.02
C ILE A 184 10.86 -0.85 17.56
N ILE A 185 10.42 -1.93 16.93
CA ILE A 185 9.96 -1.94 15.55
C ILE A 185 8.43 -1.79 15.55
N CYS A 186 7.95 -0.72 14.92
CA CYS A 186 6.54 -0.39 14.84
C CYS A 186 6.03 -0.62 13.41
N PRO A 187 5.43 -1.77 13.11
CA PRO A 187 4.74 -1.99 11.85
C PRO A 187 3.55 -1.04 11.70
N LEU A 188 3.58 -0.19 10.67
CA LEU A 188 2.49 0.69 10.28
C LEU A 188 1.50 -0.04 9.35
N PHE A 189 0.98 -1.18 9.78
CA PHE A 189 0.00 -1.98 9.03
C PHE A 189 -1.31 -2.10 9.80
N MET A 190 -2.44 -2.15 9.11
CA MET A 190 -3.72 -2.36 9.78
C MET A 190 -3.85 -3.77 10.32
N THR A 191 -3.39 -4.77 9.57
CA THR A 191 -3.54 -6.20 9.90
C THR A 191 -2.24 -6.95 9.59
N GLU A 192 -2.18 -8.22 10.00
CA GLU A 192 -1.15 -9.20 9.64
C GLU A 192 -1.39 -9.77 8.23
N GLY A 193 -1.61 -8.88 7.26
CA GLY A 193 -1.83 -9.24 5.86
C GLY A 193 -0.54 -9.44 5.07
N THR A 194 -0.65 -9.43 3.73
CA THR A 194 0.45 -9.76 2.81
C THR A 194 1.71 -8.94 3.07
N ASP A 195 1.57 -7.62 3.28
CA ASP A 195 2.73 -6.75 3.44
C ASP A 195 3.39 -6.92 4.83
N TYR A 196 2.60 -7.27 5.85
CA TYR A 196 3.11 -7.64 7.17
C TYR A 196 3.84 -8.99 7.12
N GLU A 197 3.31 -9.99 6.42
CA GLU A 197 3.98 -11.27 6.21
C GLU A 197 5.32 -11.10 5.48
N VAL A 198 5.36 -10.24 4.44
CA VAL A 198 6.61 -9.89 3.76
C VAL A 198 7.59 -9.23 4.73
N PHE A 199 7.12 -8.35 5.62
CA PHE A 199 7.92 -7.74 6.67
C PHE A 199 8.49 -8.78 7.64
N MET A 200 7.65 -9.64 8.21
CA MET A 200 8.07 -10.66 9.15
C MET A 200 9.09 -11.62 8.54
N ASN A 201 8.85 -12.08 7.30
CA ASN A 201 9.81 -12.93 6.58
C ASN A 201 11.18 -12.25 6.41
N ARG A 202 11.21 -10.94 6.13
CA ARG A 202 12.46 -10.18 5.97
C ARG A 202 13.12 -9.90 7.31
N TYR A 203 12.33 -9.65 8.36
CA TYR A 203 12.81 -9.51 9.73
C TYR A 203 13.49 -10.79 10.23
N GLU A 204 12.88 -11.95 10.02
CA GLU A 204 13.44 -13.24 10.43
C GLU A 204 14.75 -13.56 9.69
N GLN A 205 14.84 -13.22 8.40
CA GLN A 205 16.06 -13.41 7.59
C GLN A 205 17.25 -12.56 8.06
N LEU A 206 17.01 -11.42 8.71
CA LEU A 206 18.08 -10.58 9.26
C LEU A 206 18.81 -11.24 10.44
N ASN A 207 18.18 -12.20 11.12
CA ASN A 207 18.74 -12.89 12.30
C ASN A 207 19.45 -11.93 13.29
N LEU A 208 18.73 -10.90 13.76
CA LEU A 208 19.29 -9.81 14.57
C LEU A 208 19.97 -10.30 15.87
N THR A 209 19.53 -11.44 16.40
CA THR A 209 20.15 -12.11 17.56
C THR A 209 21.61 -12.44 17.30
N SER A 210 21.96 -12.83 16.06
CA SER A 210 23.35 -13.09 15.66
C SER A 210 24.19 -11.81 15.52
N MET A 211 23.57 -10.63 15.48
CA MET A 211 24.22 -9.32 15.32
C MET A 211 24.44 -8.57 16.66
N ASN A 212 24.36 -9.25 17.80
CA ASN A 212 24.54 -8.68 19.15
C ASN A 212 23.56 -7.53 19.49
N ILE A 213 22.35 -7.54 18.92
CA ILE A 213 21.23 -6.73 19.39
C ILE A 213 20.46 -7.57 20.40
N ALA A 214 20.51 -7.17 21.66
CA ALA A 214 19.96 -7.97 22.76
C ALA A 214 18.46 -7.71 22.99
N ASP A 215 17.95 -6.56 22.52
CA ASP A 215 16.62 -6.06 22.88
C ASP A 215 15.91 -5.47 21.65
N VAL A 216 15.25 -6.35 20.90
CA VAL A 216 14.42 -5.98 19.74
C VAL A 216 13.00 -6.45 19.99
N GLU A 217 12.08 -5.49 20.00
CA GLU A 217 10.66 -5.77 20.18
C GLU A 217 9.89 -5.32 18.94
N VAL A 218 8.96 -6.15 18.48
CA VAL A 218 8.10 -5.83 17.32
C VAL A 218 6.67 -5.64 17.84
N LEU A 219 6.09 -4.47 17.60
CA LEU A 219 4.71 -4.19 18.00
C LEU A 219 3.72 -4.93 17.11
N GLU A 220 2.55 -5.24 17.65
CA GLU A 220 1.43 -5.73 16.83
C GLU A 220 0.85 -4.62 15.92
N PRO A 221 0.25 -4.99 14.76
CA PRO A 221 -0.53 -4.09 13.90
C PRO A 221 -1.73 -3.40 14.60
N PHE A 222 -2.45 -2.55 13.85
CA PHE A 222 -3.49 -1.67 14.42
C PHE A 222 -4.92 -2.27 14.49
N TYR A 223 -5.15 -3.51 14.06
CA TYR A 223 -6.50 -4.11 13.98
C TYR A 223 -7.25 -4.15 15.32
N ASN A 224 -6.52 -4.16 16.44
CA ASN A 224 -7.08 -4.17 17.78
C ASN A 224 -7.24 -2.75 18.39
N ALA A 225 -6.88 -1.69 17.68
CA ALA A 225 -6.89 -0.32 18.20
C ALA A 225 -8.30 0.26 18.39
N ASN A 226 -8.78 0.28 19.63
CA ASN A 226 -10.13 0.79 19.97
C ASN A 226 -10.29 2.28 19.66
N ASN A 227 -9.27 3.10 19.95
CA ASN A 227 -9.31 4.54 19.66
C ASN A 227 -9.45 4.83 18.16
N LEU A 228 -8.83 4.01 17.30
CA LEU A 228 -8.96 4.15 15.86
C LEU A 228 -10.36 3.77 15.36
N ALA A 229 -10.94 2.68 15.89
CA ALA A 229 -12.33 2.32 15.59
C ALA A 229 -13.31 3.40 16.05
N GLN A 230 -13.07 3.99 17.23
CA GLN A 230 -13.86 5.11 17.76
C GLN A 230 -13.80 6.33 16.84
N LEU A 231 -12.61 6.68 16.34
CA LEU A 231 -12.41 7.78 15.40
C LEU A 231 -13.24 7.59 14.12
N TYR A 232 -13.18 6.40 13.51
CA TYR A 232 -13.99 6.10 12.32
C TYR A 232 -15.48 6.25 12.62
N LYS A 233 -15.95 5.67 13.74
CA LYS A 233 -17.33 5.79 14.17
C LYS A 233 -17.75 7.26 14.36
N ASP A 234 -16.93 8.08 15.03
CA ASP A 234 -17.24 9.49 15.29
C ASP A 234 -17.30 10.31 14.00
N GLU A 235 -16.39 10.10 13.05
CA GLU A 235 -16.42 10.80 11.77
C GLU A 235 -17.57 10.34 10.88
N ILE A 236 -17.92 9.04 10.89
CA ILE A 236 -19.10 8.52 10.17
C ILE A 236 -20.38 9.19 10.69
N LEU A 237 -20.62 9.15 12.01
CA LEU A 237 -21.83 9.74 12.59
C LEU A 237 -21.89 11.25 12.39
N LYS A 238 -20.77 11.96 12.49
CA LYS A 238 -20.69 13.39 12.23
C LYS A 238 -21.12 13.76 10.81
N ASN A 239 -20.86 12.92 9.82
CA ASN A 239 -21.30 13.16 8.44
C ASN A 239 -22.77 12.79 8.24
N ILE A 240 -23.22 11.65 8.77
CA ILE A 240 -24.64 11.21 8.71
C ILE A 240 -25.57 12.25 9.36
N ARG A 241 -25.21 12.78 10.55
CA ARG A 241 -26.02 13.77 11.26
C ARG A 241 -26.18 15.10 10.50
N LYS A 242 -25.31 15.41 9.54
CA LYS A 242 -25.46 16.61 8.69
C LYS A 242 -26.48 16.42 7.58
N SER A 243 -26.75 15.19 7.16
CA SER A 243 -27.66 14.91 6.05
C SER A 243 -29.14 14.80 6.46
N GLU A 244 -29.45 14.50 7.74
CA GLU A 244 -30.83 14.27 8.23
C GLU A 244 -31.65 13.25 7.40
N GLU A 245 -30.96 12.38 6.65
CA GLU A 245 -31.53 11.40 5.71
C GLU A 245 -31.10 9.97 6.09
N ASP A 246 -31.95 8.99 5.76
CA ASP A 246 -31.62 7.57 5.85
C ASP A 246 -30.32 7.29 5.07
N SER A 247 -29.37 6.65 5.75
CA SER A 247 -27.98 6.60 5.31
C SER A 247 -27.45 5.17 5.31
N GLY A 248 -26.77 4.82 4.23
CA GLY A 248 -26.06 3.54 4.12
C GLY A 248 -24.57 3.74 4.33
N VAL A 249 -23.93 2.80 5.00
CA VAL A 249 -22.47 2.81 5.22
C VAL A 249 -21.86 1.55 4.62
N LEU A 250 -20.89 1.73 3.72
CA LEU A 250 -20.06 0.67 3.18
C LEU A 250 -18.70 0.68 3.88
N LEU A 251 -18.49 -0.27 4.79
CA LEU A 251 -17.19 -0.52 5.43
C LEU A 251 -16.40 -1.52 4.57
N ILE A 252 -15.58 -1.02 3.67
CA ILE A 252 -14.87 -1.83 2.67
C ILE A 252 -13.64 -2.48 3.29
N GLY A 253 -13.51 -3.81 3.16
CA GLY A 253 -12.32 -4.59 3.49
C GLY A 253 -11.40 -4.85 2.28
N LEU A 254 -10.09 -5.00 2.50
CA LEU A 254 -9.11 -5.32 1.44
C LEU A 254 -8.63 -6.77 1.53
N HIS A 255 -9.42 -7.72 1.01
CA HIS A 255 -9.14 -9.16 1.11
C HIS A 255 -7.74 -9.57 0.62
N ASN A 256 -7.30 -9.01 -0.51
CA ASN A 256 -6.01 -9.40 -1.12
C ASN A 256 -4.78 -8.79 -0.43
N LYS A 257 -4.98 -7.90 0.55
CA LYS A 257 -3.90 -7.16 1.22
C LYS A 257 -3.90 -7.37 2.73
N ASN A 258 -5.07 -7.53 3.34
CA ASN A 258 -5.24 -7.68 4.77
C ASN A 258 -5.50 -9.13 5.17
N ASN A 259 -5.17 -9.46 6.42
CA ASN A 259 -5.66 -10.67 7.04
C ASN A 259 -7.19 -10.58 7.16
N LEU A 260 -7.90 -11.55 6.58
CA LEU A 260 -9.36 -11.52 6.48
C LEU A 260 -10.05 -11.43 7.85
N GLU A 261 -9.61 -12.23 8.82
CA GLU A 261 -10.24 -12.29 10.14
C GLU A 261 -10.03 -10.99 10.92
N GLN A 262 -8.81 -10.46 10.92
CA GLN A 262 -8.49 -9.20 11.60
C GLN A 262 -9.16 -7.99 10.94
N ASP A 263 -9.28 -7.99 9.61
CA ASP A 263 -9.96 -6.95 8.85
C ASP A 263 -11.47 -6.94 9.14
N ILE A 264 -12.11 -8.11 9.16
CA ILE A 264 -13.52 -8.26 9.57
C ILE A 264 -13.69 -7.82 11.01
N LEU A 265 -12.83 -8.28 11.93
CA LEU A 265 -12.89 -7.94 13.34
C LEU A 265 -12.84 -6.42 13.57
N PHE A 266 -11.95 -5.71 12.88
CA PHE A 266 -11.84 -4.26 13.01
C PHE A 266 -13.08 -3.52 12.47
N ARG A 267 -13.62 -3.98 11.33
CA ARG A 267 -14.81 -3.36 10.73
C ARG A 267 -16.09 -3.66 11.51
N GLU A 268 -16.25 -4.88 12.03
CA GLU A 268 -17.36 -5.21 12.94
C GLU A 268 -17.28 -4.36 14.21
N LYS A 269 -16.08 -4.13 14.77
CA LYS A 269 -15.92 -3.21 15.91
C LYS A 269 -16.42 -1.79 15.61
N ILE A 270 -16.13 -1.24 14.43
CA ILE A 270 -16.66 0.08 14.02
C ILE A 270 -18.19 0.04 13.94
N LYS A 271 -18.74 -1.00 13.32
CA LYS A 271 -20.19 -1.21 13.19
C LYS A 271 -20.87 -1.30 14.57
N GLU A 272 -20.36 -2.13 15.48
CA GLU A 272 -20.85 -2.26 16.85
C GLU A 272 -20.85 -0.92 17.58
N TYR A 273 -19.80 -0.10 17.41
CA TYR A 273 -19.74 1.24 18.02
C TYR A 273 -20.77 2.21 17.43
N ILE A 274 -21.09 2.09 16.15
CA ILE A 274 -22.14 2.89 15.50
C ILE A 274 -23.51 2.46 16.02
N GLU A 275 -23.82 1.16 15.97
CA GLU A 275 -25.08 0.57 16.41
C GLU A 275 -25.35 0.82 17.90
N ALA A 276 -24.32 0.84 18.74
CA ALA A 276 -24.45 1.16 20.16
C ALA A 276 -24.67 2.67 20.45
N SER A 277 -24.33 3.55 19.50
CA SER A 277 -24.37 5.01 19.69
C SER A 277 -25.67 5.66 19.20
N GLU A 278 -26.40 5.02 18.27
CA GLU A 278 -27.57 5.61 17.61
C GLU A 278 -28.76 4.65 17.64
N ASN A 279 -29.84 5.05 18.33
CA ASN A 279 -31.12 4.34 18.30
C ASN A 279 -32.16 5.03 17.41
N ASP A 280 -31.93 6.27 16.99
CA ASP A 280 -32.95 7.15 16.40
C ASP A 280 -32.78 7.36 14.88
N ILE A 281 -31.66 6.94 14.28
CA ILE A 281 -31.38 7.07 12.83
C ILE A 281 -31.26 5.66 12.24
N ASP A 282 -32.02 5.37 11.18
CA ASP A 282 -31.89 4.11 10.45
C ASP A 282 -30.60 4.13 9.61
N ILE A 283 -29.53 3.54 10.16
CA ILE A 283 -28.24 3.41 9.50
C ILE A 283 -28.07 1.96 9.09
N GLN A 284 -28.04 1.70 7.78
CA GLN A 284 -27.76 0.36 7.27
C GLN A 284 -26.28 0.22 6.93
N ILE A 285 -25.61 -0.74 7.58
CA ILE A 285 -24.18 -0.96 7.43
C ILE A 285 -23.92 -2.26 6.70
N LYS A 286 -23.11 -2.22 5.65
CA LYS A 286 -22.60 -3.41 4.93
C LYS A 286 -21.09 -3.45 5.01
N LEU A 287 -20.55 -4.66 5.10
CA LEU A 287 -19.12 -4.93 5.25
C LEU A 287 -18.55 -5.64 4.01
N PRO A 288 -18.66 -5.06 2.79
CA PRO A 288 -18.17 -5.74 1.59
C PRO A 288 -16.67 -5.97 1.65
N LEU A 289 -16.24 -7.12 1.13
CA LEU A 289 -14.84 -7.44 0.90
C LEU A 289 -14.51 -7.17 -0.55
N LEU A 290 -13.33 -6.61 -0.81
CA LEU A 290 -12.82 -6.48 -2.17
C LEU A 290 -12.20 -7.82 -2.66
N GLU A 291 -13.03 -8.85 -2.79
CA GLU A 291 -12.61 -10.17 -3.31
C GLU A 291 -12.62 -10.21 -4.84
N ASN A 292 -13.64 -9.63 -5.49
CA ASN A 292 -13.82 -9.72 -6.95
C ASN A 292 -13.93 -8.37 -7.66
N ASN A 293 -12.82 -7.63 -7.76
CA ASN A 293 -12.71 -6.46 -8.65
C ASN A 293 -13.93 -5.52 -8.54
N LYS A 294 -14.21 -5.05 -7.32
CA LYS A 294 -15.27 -4.06 -7.00
C LYS A 294 -16.72 -4.54 -7.11
N LYS A 295 -17.01 -5.66 -7.78
CA LYS A 295 -18.39 -6.13 -7.99
C LYS A 295 -19.16 -6.35 -6.69
N ASP A 296 -18.51 -6.90 -5.67
CA ASP A 296 -19.14 -7.16 -4.38
C ASP A 296 -19.50 -5.85 -3.64
N ILE A 297 -18.67 -4.81 -3.83
CA ILE A 297 -18.93 -3.48 -3.29
C ILE A 297 -20.08 -2.82 -4.04
N ILE A 298 -20.09 -2.91 -5.37
CA ILE A 298 -21.17 -2.37 -6.22
C ILE A 298 -22.49 -3.03 -5.85
N LYS A 299 -22.52 -4.36 -5.78
CA LYS A 299 -23.70 -5.12 -5.38
C LYS A 299 -24.16 -4.74 -3.97
N SER A 300 -23.25 -4.60 -3.02
CA SER A 300 -23.61 -4.18 -1.65
C SER A 300 -24.16 -2.74 -1.63
N GLY A 301 -23.64 -1.86 -2.49
CA GLY A 301 -24.18 -0.53 -2.71
C GLY A 301 -25.59 -0.59 -3.31
N GLU A 302 -25.79 -1.34 -4.38
CA GLU A 302 -27.10 -1.58 -5.02
C GLU A 302 -28.14 -2.11 -4.03
N GLU A 303 -27.77 -3.10 -3.19
CA GLU A 303 -28.63 -3.61 -2.13
C GLU A 303 -29.06 -2.52 -1.14
N LEU A 304 -28.15 -1.61 -0.75
CA LEU A 304 -28.50 -0.46 0.10
C LEU A 304 -29.46 0.51 -0.60
N LEU A 305 -29.28 0.74 -1.90
CA LEU A 305 -30.18 1.58 -2.69
C LEU A 305 -31.58 0.95 -2.84
N GLU A 306 -31.67 -0.38 -2.95
CA GLU A 306 -32.96 -1.09 -2.97
C GLU A 306 -33.76 -0.89 -1.68
N TYR A 307 -33.10 -0.65 -0.55
CA TYR A 307 -33.76 -0.28 0.72
C TYR A 307 -34.25 1.18 0.76
N GLY A 308 -34.10 1.95 -0.33
CA GLY A 308 -34.55 3.34 -0.41
C GLY A 308 -33.56 4.37 0.12
N ILE A 309 -32.33 3.94 0.45
CA ILE A 309 -31.25 4.81 0.92
C ILE A 309 -30.80 5.71 -0.23
N LYS A 310 -30.76 7.02 0.00
CA LYS A 310 -30.36 8.03 -1.00
C LYS A 310 -28.93 8.51 -0.85
N THR A 311 -28.35 8.28 0.32
CA THR A 311 -27.01 8.74 0.67
C THR A 311 -26.15 7.56 1.14
N LEU A 312 -25.03 7.33 0.45
CA LEU A 312 -24.08 6.26 0.76
C LEU A 312 -22.73 6.83 1.20
N TYR A 313 -22.30 6.42 2.39
CA TYR A 313 -21.00 6.72 2.95
C TYR A 313 -20.05 5.55 2.73
N VAL A 314 -18.96 5.79 2.02
CA VAL A 314 -17.94 4.80 1.69
C VAL A 314 -16.74 5.00 2.61
N VAL A 315 -16.34 3.95 3.32
CA VAL A 315 -15.23 4.00 4.29
C VAL A 315 -14.30 2.83 4.04
N ALA A 316 -13.00 3.11 3.92
CA ALA A 316 -11.97 2.08 3.74
C ALA A 316 -11.00 2.11 4.93
N PRO A 317 -11.37 1.52 6.09
CA PRO A 317 -10.57 1.55 7.30
C PRO A 317 -9.37 0.58 7.29
N THR A 318 -8.84 0.29 6.10
CA THR A 318 -8.04 -0.90 5.78
C THR A 318 -6.56 -0.61 5.59
N SER A 319 -6.19 0.66 5.49
CA SER A 319 -4.80 1.12 5.43
C SER A 319 -4.53 2.21 6.49
N THR A 320 -3.34 2.18 7.08
CA THR A 320 -2.83 3.22 7.99
C THR A 320 -2.48 4.50 7.21
N ILE A 321 -1.82 4.33 6.07
CA ILE A 321 -1.42 5.38 5.13
C ILE A 321 -1.86 4.94 3.73
N ASP A 322 -2.53 5.84 3.02
CA ASP A 322 -3.06 5.52 1.69
C ASP A 322 -1.94 5.52 0.64
N THR A 323 -1.89 4.46 -0.17
CA THR A 323 -1.00 4.33 -1.32
C THR A 323 -1.70 4.78 -2.60
N MET A 324 -0.97 4.89 -3.71
CA MET A 324 -1.60 5.09 -5.03
C MET A 324 -2.60 4.01 -5.38
N TYR A 325 -2.33 2.77 -4.96
CA TYR A 325 -3.24 1.65 -5.20
C TYR A 325 -4.55 1.84 -4.43
N THR A 326 -4.50 2.11 -3.12
CA THR A 326 -5.72 2.26 -2.32
C THR A 326 -6.52 3.50 -2.72
N ARG A 327 -5.84 4.62 -3.02
CA ARG A 327 -6.50 5.83 -3.55
C ARG A 327 -7.15 5.58 -4.91
N HIS A 328 -6.47 4.88 -5.82
CA HIS A 328 -7.04 4.55 -7.12
C HIS A 328 -8.27 3.67 -6.95
N LEU A 329 -8.17 2.65 -6.09
CA LEU A 329 -9.25 1.75 -5.79
C LEU A 329 -10.48 2.50 -5.30
N VAL A 330 -10.33 3.33 -4.25
CA VAL A 330 -11.44 4.14 -3.71
C VAL A 330 -12.06 5.01 -4.79
N ASN A 331 -11.26 5.79 -5.54
CA ASN A 331 -11.78 6.65 -6.61
C ASN A 331 -12.55 5.84 -7.66
N SER A 332 -12.02 4.67 -8.02
CA SER A 332 -12.61 3.83 -9.04
C SER A 332 -13.89 3.10 -8.59
N ILE A 333 -14.11 2.96 -7.27
CA ILE A 333 -15.37 2.48 -6.70
C ILE A 333 -16.39 3.61 -6.73
N LEU A 334 -15.99 4.83 -6.35
CA LEU A 334 -16.86 6.01 -6.38
C LEU A 334 -17.34 6.32 -7.81
N GLU A 335 -16.44 6.26 -8.80
CA GLU A 335 -16.78 6.48 -10.22
C GLU A 335 -17.77 5.44 -10.77
N GLU A 336 -17.70 4.17 -10.32
CA GLU A 336 -18.59 3.11 -10.81
C GLU A 336 -19.94 3.07 -10.06
N LEU A 337 -19.96 3.52 -8.80
CA LEU A 337 -21.17 3.60 -8.00
C LEU A 337 -22.05 4.81 -8.33
N ASP A 338 -21.51 5.85 -8.97
CA ASP A 338 -22.22 7.09 -9.37
C ASP A 338 -23.34 6.82 -10.39
N MET A 339 -24.44 6.23 -9.90
CA MET A 339 -25.62 5.83 -10.65
C MET A 339 -26.80 6.77 -10.32
N GLY A 340 -26.85 7.91 -11.01
CA GLY A 340 -28.04 8.79 -11.02
C GLY A 340 -28.15 9.73 -9.81
N ASP A 341 -29.24 9.61 -9.03
CA ASP A 341 -29.62 10.58 -7.99
C ASP A 341 -29.02 10.31 -6.59
N THR A 342 -28.24 9.24 -6.43
CA THR A 342 -27.62 8.84 -5.15
C THR A 342 -26.39 9.69 -4.85
N LYS A 343 -26.27 10.20 -3.62
CA LYS A 343 -25.09 10.95 -3.17
C LYS A 343 -24.07 10.00 -2.53
N PHE A 344 -22.83 10.06 -3.00
CA PHE A 344 -21.71 9.27 -2.48
C PHE A 344 -20.70 10.15 -1.76
N TYR A 345 -20.32 9.74 -0.55
CA TYR A 345 -19.31 10.43 0.24
C TYR A 345 -18.25 9.45 0.72
N TYR A 346 -17.00 9.67 0.34
CA TYR A 346 -15.88 8.96 0.94
C TYR A 346 -15.48 9.62 2.25
N ILE A 347 -15.36 8.83 3.32
CA ILE A 347 -14.93 9.31 4.64
C ILE A 347 -13.49 8.85 4.88
N ASP A 348 -12.58 9.82 4.90
CA ASP A 348 -11.22 9.68 5.44
C ASP A 348 -11.11 10.55 6.71
N PRO A 349 -10.98 9.96 7.91
CA PRO A 349 -10.92 10.74 9.14
C PRO A 349 -9.73 11.70 9.17
N PRO A 350 -9.94 13.02 9.38
CA PRO A 350 -8.87 14.00 9.36
C PRO A 350 -7.84 13.81 10.47
N ASP A 351 -8.26 13.28 11.63
CA ASP A 351 -7.40 13.04 12.80
C ASP A 351 -6.74 11.65 12.80
N LYS A 352 -6.83 10.89 11.70
CA LYS A 352 -6.26 9.52 11.59
C LYS A 352 -4.79 9.46 12.01
N ILE A 353 -3.97 10.42 11.57
CA ILE A 353 -2.54 10.47 11.91
C ILE A 353 -2.33 10.66 13.41
N ASN A 354 -3.09 11.57 14.05
CA ASN A 354 -2.96 11.84 15.48
C ASN A 354 -3.33 10.58 16.29
N THR A 355 -4.44 9.93 15.94
CA THR A 355 -4.88 8.70 16.61
C THR A 355 -3.89 7.55 16.44
N LEU A 356 -3.27 7.39 15.26
CA LEU A 356 -2.20 6.41 15.04
C LEU A 356 -0.99 6.68 15.95
N VAL A 357 -0.58 7.95 16.07
CA VAL A 357 0.52 8.37 16.96
C VAL A 357 0.19 8.06 18.41
N ASP A 358 -1.02 8.36 18.88
CA ASP A 358 -1.45 8.09 20.25
C ASP A 358 -1.50 6.59 20.56
N THR A 359 -1.96 5.77 19.60
CA THR A 359 -1.93 4.31 19.73
C THR A 359 -0.49 3.81 19.84
N LEU A 360 0.43 4.28 18.98
CA LEU A 360 1.83 3.89 19.03
C LEU A 360 2.49 4.31 20.33
N TYR A 361 2.28 5.55 20.76
CA TYR A 361 2.79 6.07 22.02
C TYR A 361 2.32 5.19 23.19
N THR A 362 1.02 4.89 23.25
CA THR A 362 0.45 4.04 24.30
C THR A 362 1.06 2.64 24.29
N LYS A 363 1.18 1.99 23.12
CA LYS A 363 1.83 0.67 22.97
C LYS A 363 3.27 0.70 23.48
N ILE A 364 4.06 1.71 23.07
CA ILE A 364 5.46 1.86 23.47
C ILE A 364 5.62 2.06 24.98
N ILE A 365 4.79 2.91 25.59
CA ILE A 365 4.86 3.19 27.03
C ILE A 365 4.44 1.97 27.86
N LEU A 366 3.39 1.24 27.43
CA LEU A 366 2.90 0.06 28.15
C LEU A 366 3.92 -1.09 28.19
N MET A 367 4.82 -1.18 27.21
CA MET A 367 5.88 -2.21 27.21
C MET A 367 6.98 -1.96 28.23
N GLN A 368 7.09 -0.73 28.74
CA GLN A 368 8.10 -0.35 29.72
C GLN A 368 7.66 -0.57 31.17
N ILE A 369 6.39 -0.95 31.36
CA ILE A 369 5.77 -1.27 32.65
C ILE A 369 5.79 -2.78 32.81
#